data_AF-A0A8J9Z553-F1
#
_entry.id   AF-A0A8J9Z553-F1
#
_cell.length_a   1.000
_cell.length_b   1.000
_cell.length_c   1.000
_cell.angle_alpha   90.00
_cell.angle_beta   90.00
_cell.angle_gamma   90.00
#
_symmetry.space_group_name_H-M   'P 1'
#
loop_
_entity.id
_entity.type
_entity.pdbx_description
1 polymer ?
#
loop_
_entity_poly.entity_id
_entity_poly.type
_entity_poly.pdbx_seq_one_letter_code
_entity_poly.pdbx_strand_id
1 'polypeptide(L)'
;MEITTGWFAVAFLAATVHALYGPADDVKELTAKNFKKMVVKSDEVWMVKFYSPGCAKSKKLVKEWKKAATALKGAVKVGAVDMDAHGSAAKPYKVSETPTIKVFGANKKKPTDYEGKMTAAAIEEAGMMAALMAGKFEL
;
A
#
# COMPACT_ATOMS: atom_id res chain seq x y z
N MET A 1 29.81 45.94 28.59
CA MET A 1 29.33 44.83 29.42
C MET A 1 28.29 44.10 28.60
N GLU A 2 28.75 43.12 27.82
CA GLU A 2 27.93 42.26 26.99
C GLU A 2 27.18 41.28 27.87
N ILE A 3 25.86 41.13 27.69
CA ILE A 3 25.16 39.86 27.96
C ILE A 3 24.09 39.67 26.87
N THR A 4 24.57 39.09 25.77
CA THR A 4 23.99 37.99 24.98
C THR A 4 22.48 37.89 24.79
N THR A 5 22.09 38.06 23.53
CA THR A 5 20.85 37.60 22.88
C THR A 5 20.62 36.10 23.15
N GLY A 6 19.59 35.79 23.95
CA GLY A 6 19.17 34.42 24.25
C GLY A 6 18.47 33.78 23.06
N TRP A 7 19.22 32.96 22.33
CA TRP A 7 18.75 32.09 21.25
C TRP A 7 17.89 30.97 21.87
N PHE A 8 16.56 31.10 21.86
CA PHE A 8 15.70 29.96 22.11
C PHE A 8 15.79 29.00 20.92
N ALA A 9 16.76 28.09 20.96
CA ALA A 9 16.83 26.96 20.05
C ALA A 9 15.68 26.00 20.39
N VAL A 10 14.54 26.16 19.72
CA VAL A 10 13.50 25.13 19.68
C VAL A 10 14.07 23.97 18.87
N ALA A 11 14.59 22.95 19.55
CA ALA A 11 14.95 21.69 18.94
C ALA A 11 13.69 21.01 18.40
N PHE A 12 13.40 21.22 17.12
CA PHE A 12 12.38 20.48 16.38
C PHE A 12 12.89 19.05 16.20
N LEU A 13 12.57 18.17 17.15
CA LEU A 13 12.84 16.75 17.04
C LEU A 13 11.86 16.17 16.00
N ALA A 14 12.20 16.32 14.72
CA ALA A 14 11.44 15.74 13.62
C ALA A 14 11.56 14.22 13.71
N ALA A 15 10.60 13.57 14.37
CA ALA A 15 10.42 12.14 14.28
C ALA A 15 10.15 11.80 12.81
N THR A 16 11.15 11.28 12.12
CA THR A 16 11.04 10.85 10.73
C THR A 16 10.17 9.60 10.69
N VAL A 17 8.87 9.79 10.52
CA VAL A 17 7.96 8.72 10.14
C VAL A 17 8.45 8.20 8.79
N HIS A 18 9.16 7.06 8.81
CA HIS A 18 9.66 6.41 7.60
C HIS A 18 8.48 5.78 6.86
N ALA A 19 7.80 6.58 6.04
CA ALA A 19 6.87 6.05 5.06
C ALA A 19 7.66 5.12 4.11
N LEU A 20 7.24 3.86 3.99
CA LEU A 20 7.89 2.89 3.09
C LEU A 20 7.63 3.19 1.60
N TYR A 21 6.64 4.03 1.34
CA TYR A 21 6.17 4.43 0.02
C TYR A 21 6.07 5.96 -0.03
N GLY A 22 6.43 6.54 -1.17
CA GLY A 22 6.40 7.98 -1.38
C GLY A 22 5.82 8.38 -2.73
N PRO A 23 5.70 9.69 -2.99
CA PRO A 23 5.05 10.22 -4.20
C PRO A 23 5.69 9.79 -5.53
N ALA A 24 6.97 9.41 -5.51
CA ALA A 24 7.72 8.96 -6.67
C ALA A 24 7.46 7.48 -7.03
N ASP A 25 6.79 6.72 -6.15
CA ASP A 25 6.46 5.33 -6.40
C ASP A 25 5.11 5.19 -7.13
N ASP A 26 4.94 4.10 -7.90
CA ASP A 26 3.64 3.74 -8.48
C ASP A 26 2.67 3.12 -7.44
N VAL A 27 3.10 2.97 -6.18
CA VAL A 27 2.30 2.47 -5.07
C VAL A 27 1.47 3.61 -4.47
N LYS A 28 0.15 3.44 -4.42
CA LYS A 28 -0.75 4.42 -3.78
C LYS A 28 -0.83 4.19 -2.28
N GLU A 29 -0.54 5.23 -1.51
CA GLU A 29 -0.74 5.22 -0.07
C GLU A 29 -2.24 5.31 0.26
N LEU A 30 -2.73 4.27 0.94
CA LEU A 30 -4.12 4.12 1.31
C LEU A 30 -4.26 4.29 2.81
N THR A 31 -5.19 5.16 3.18
CA THR A 31 -5.49 5.57 4.55
C THR A 31 -6.93 5.23 4.89
N ALA A 32 -7.26 5.21 6.18
CA ALA A 32 -8.65 5.02 6.63
C ALA A 32 -9.64 6.02 6.02
N LYS A 33 -9.17 7.22 5.64
CA LYS A 33 -9.99 8.28 5.07
C LYS A 33 -10.24 8.10 3.56
N ASN A 34 -9.25 7.59 2.82
CA ASN A 34 -9.32 7.50 1.35
C ASN A 34 -9.69 6.10 0.83
N PHE A 35 -9.50 5.03 1.62
CA PHE A 35 -9.60 3.65 1.17
C PHE A 35 -10.95 3.35 0.51
N LYS A 36 -12.05 3.75 1.16
CA LYS A 36 -13.41 3.51 0.64
C LYS A 36 -13.62 4.21 -0.70
N LYS A 37 -13.11 5.42 -0.87
CA LYS A 37 -13.23 6.19 -2.11
C LYS A 37 -12.36 5.60 -3.22
N MET A 38 -11.10 5.31 -2.91
CA MET A 38 -10.10 4.90 -3.90
C MET A 38 -10.23 3.44 -4.32
N VAL A 39 -10.55 2.54 -3.39
CA VAL A 39 -10.58 1.09 -3.64
C VAL A 39 -12.01 0.60 -3.78
N VAL A 40 -12.84 0.80 -2.76
CA VAL A 40 -14.17 0.16 -2.67
C VAL A 40 -15.17 0.74 -3.68
N LYS A 41 -15.07 2.04 -3.98
CA LYS A 41 -15.90 2.73 -4.96
C LYS A 41 -15.25 2.84 -6.35
N SER A 42 -14.06 2.29 -6.54
CA SER A 42 -13.41 2.28 -7.85
C SER A 42 -13.86 1.09 -8.68
N ASP A 43 -14.02 1.32 -9.97
CA ASP A 43 -14.27 0.25 -10.92
C ASP A 43 -12.99 -0.54 -11.21
N GLU A 44 -11.81 0.04 -11.04
CA GLU A 44 -10.50 -0.56 -11.34
C GLU A 44 -10.20 -1.78 -10.47
N VAL A 45 -9.35 -2.69 -10.96
CA VAL A 45 -8.82 -3.76 -10.13
C VAL A 45 -7.75 -3.19 -9.21
N TRP A 46 -7.80 -3.58 -7.93
CA TRP A 46 -6.84 -3.14 -6.93
C TRP A 46 -6.13 -4.34 -6.29
N MET A 47 -4.82 -4.24 -6.15
CA MET A 47 -4.06 -5.08 -5.23
C MET A 47 -3.59 -4.21 -4.07
N VAL A 48 -3.93 -4.61 -2.85
CA VAL A 48 -3.63 -3.82 -1.65
C VAL A 48 -2.80 -4.63 -0.67
N LYS A 49 -1.62 -4.12 -0.35
CA LYS A 49 -0.77 -4.66 0.70
C LYS A 49 -1.07 -3.97 2.02
N PHE A 50 -1.47 -4.75 3.01
CA PHE A 50 -1.57 -4.34 4.40
C PHE A 50 -0.24 -4.68 5.10
N TYR A 51 0.42 -3.68 5.68
CA TYR A 51 1.77 -3.82 6.22
C TYR A 51 1.96 -3.05 7.52
N SER A 52 3.03 -3.35 8.24
CA SER A 52 3.54 -2.52 9.34
C SER A 52 4.98 -2.08 9.02
N PRO A 53 5.34 -0.79 9.19
CA PRO A 53 6.69 -0.29 8.94
C PRO A 53 7.74 -0.88 9.89
N GLY A 54 7.35 -1.39 11.07
CA GLY A 54 8.26 -2.04 12.01
C GLY A 54 8.64 -3.47 11.64
N CYS A 55 7.82 -4.15 10.82
CA CYS A 55 7.97 -5.58 10.54
C CYS A 55 9.06 -5.86 9.47
N ALA A 56 10.07 -6.67 9.82
CA ALA A 56 11.16 -7.04 8.91
C ALA A 56 10.68 -7.74 7.62
N LYS A 57 9.66 -8.60 7.71
CA LYS A 57 9.06 -9.25 6.52
C LYS A 57 8.43 -8.22 5.58
N SER A 58 7.72 -7.24 6.13
CA SER A 58 7.10 -6.15 5.37
C SER A 58 8.14 -5.27 4.66
N LYS A 59 9.28 -4.98 5.32
CA LYS A 59 10.39 -4.22 4.72
C LYS A 59 11.02 -4.95 3.53
N LYS A 60 11.23 -6.26 3.62
CA LYS A 60 11.79 -7.07 2.52
C LYS A 60 10.91 -7.03 1.26
N LEU A 61 9.59 -6.98 1.44
CA LEU A 61 8.63 -6.94 0.34
C LEU A 61 8.54 -5.55 -0.34
N VAL A 62 9.05 -4.47 0.26
CA VAL A 62 8.92 -3.11 -0.31
C VAL A 62 9.47 -3.03 -1.73
N LYS A 63 10.67 -3.57 -1.97
CA LYS A 63 11.33 -3.53 -3.28
C LYS A 63 10.52 -4.26 -4.35
N GLU A 64 10.04 -5.45 -4.03
CA GLU A 64 9.26 -6.28 -4.96
C GLU A 64 7.86 -5.71 -5.20
N TRP A 65 7.24 -5.13 -4.15
CA TRP A 65 5.94 -4.45 -4.27
C TRP A 65 6.00 -3.22 -5.17
N LYS A 66 7.07 -2.42 -5.07
CA LYS A 66 7.29 -1.26 -5.95
C LYS A 66 7.46 -1.68 -7.41
N LYS A 67 8.30 -2.70 -7.68
CA LYS A 67 8.47 -3.23 -9.04
C LYS A 67 7.16 -3.74 -9.63
N ALA A 68 6.39 -4.52 -8.85
CA ALA A 68 5.08 -5.02 -9.29
C ALA A 68 4.11 -3.85 -9.57
N ALA A 69 4.10 -2.80 -8.75
CA ALA A 69 3.29 -1.61 -8.99
C ALA A 69 3.63 -0.92 -10.31
N THR A 70 4.91 -0.82 -10.65
CA THR A 70 5.34 -0.26 -11.94
C THR A 70 4.95 -1.17 -13.11
N ALA A 71 5.12 -2.49 -12.99
CA ALA A 71 4.77 -3.44 -14.06
C ALA A 71 3.25 -3.49 -14.31
N LEU A 72 2.44 -3.40 -13.26
CA LEU A 72 0.98 -3.45 -13.33
C LEU A 72 0.33 -2.11 -13.73
N LYS A 73 1.13 -1.06 -13.93
CA LYS A 73 0.64 0.28 -14.20
C LYS A 73 -0.25 0.30 -15.44
N GLY A 74 -1.47 0.83 -15.26
CA GLY A 74 -2.47 0.90 -16.33
C GLY A 74 -3.47 -0.27 -16.31
N ALA A 75 -3.05 -1.47 -15.87
CA ALA A 75 -3.94 -2.63 -15.76
C ALA A 75 -4.54 -2.79 -14.35
N VAL A 76 -3.71 -2.64 -13.32
CA VAL A 76 -4.10 -2.83 -11.91
C VAL A 76 -3.54 -1.71 -11.05
N LYS A 77 -4.37 -1.16 -10.16
CA LYS A 77 -3.89 -0.22 -9.16
C LYS A 77 -3.26 -0.97 -8.00
N VAL A 78 -2.07 -0.53 -7.61
CA VAL A 78 -1.35 -1.12 -6.49
C VAL A 78 -1.33 -0.13 -5.34
N GLY A 79 -1.82 -0.57 -4.18
CA GLY A 79 -1.93 0.25 -2.98
C GLY A 79 -1.24 -0.37 -1.77
N ALA A 80 -0.95 0.45 -0.77
CA ALA A 80 -0.41 -0.01 0.50
C ALA A 80 -1.10 0.72 1.67
N VAL A 81 -1.46 -0.05 2.71
CA VAL A 81 -2.05 0.45 3.95
C VAL A 81 -1.09 0.16 5.10
N ASP A 82 -0.64 1.20 5.78
CA ASP A 82 0.03 1.06 7.07
C ASP A 82 -1.01 0.69 8.13
N MET A 83 -0.91 -0.51 8.70
CA MET A 83 -1.85 -1.01 9.71
C MET A 83 -1.64 -0.38 11.08
N ASP A 84 -0.44 0.14 11.37
CA ASP A 84 -0.14 0.79 12.65
C ASP A 84 -0.82 2.17 12.70
N ALA A 85 -0.79 2.89 11.57
CA ALA A 85 -1.44 4.20 11.44
C ALA A 85 -2.92 4.12 10.98
N HIS A 86 -3.29 3.13 10.17
CA HIS A 86 -4.57 3.05 9.47
C HIS A 86 -5.26 1.69 9.58
N GLY A 87 -5.03 0.94 10.67
CA GLY A 87 -5.61 -0.38 10.90
C GLY A 87 -7.15 -0.45 10.82
N SER A 88 -7.86 0.66 11.04
CA SER A 88 -9.32 0.71 10.84
C SER A 88 -9.76 0.45 9.40
N ALA A 89 -8.92 0.76 8.41
CA ALA A 89 -9.15 0.42 7.00
C ALA A 89 -9.10 -1.09 6.75
N ALA A 90 -8.32 -1.83 7.56
CA ALA A 90 -8.09 -3.26 7.40
C ALA A 90 -9.15 -4.13 8.10
N LYS A 91 -9.82 -3.60 9.14
CA LYS A 91 -10.80 -4.33 9.97
C LYS A 91 -11.85 -5.13 9.16
N PRO A 92 -12.51 -4.57 8.12
CA PRO A 92 -13.52 -5.31 7.36
C PRO A 92 -12.96 -6.53 6.61
N TYR A 93 -11.65 -6.56 6.39
CA TYR A 93 -10.96 -7.57 5.58
C TYR A 93 -10.24 -8.63 6.41
N LYS A 94 -10.44 -8.61 7.74
CA LYS A 94 -9.91 -9.59 8.70
C LYS A 94 -8.39 -9.79 8.59
N VAL A 95 -7.65 -8.72 8.30
CA VAL A 95 -6.19 -8.77 8.28
C VAL A 95 -5.67 -8.72 9.71
N SER A 96 -5.07 -9.81 10.17
CA SER A 96 -4.50 -9.96 11.52
C SER A 96 -2.98 -10.01 11.55
N GLU A 97 -2.34 -10.26 10.41
CA GLU A 97 -0.89 -10.39 10.30
C GLU A 97 -0.34 -9.55 9.14
N THR A 98 0.97 -9.27 9.17
CA THR A 98 1.62 -8.47 8.12
C THR A 98 2.90 -9.14 7.60
N PRO A 99 3.19 -9.02 6.29
CA PRO A 99 2.35 -8.41 5.27
C PRO A 99 1.23 -9.35 4.79
N THR A 100 0.06 -8.80 4.47
CA THR A 100 -1.04 -9.51 3.78
C THR A 100 -1.40 -8.74 2.52
N ILE A 101 -1.63 -9.45 1.41
CA ILE A 101 -2.05 -8.84 0.14
C ILE A 101 -3.48 -9.31 -0.15
N LYS A 102 -4.37 -8.35 -0.42
CA LYS A 102 -5.75 -8.61 -0.85
C LYS A 102 -5.94 -8.13 -2.29
N VAL A 103 -6.67 -8.90 -3.08
CA VAL A 103 -7.08 -8.55 -4.44
C VAL A 103 -8.54 -8.12 -4.44
N PHE A 104 -8.78 -6.91 -4.90
CA PHE A 104 -10.10 -6.29 -5.04
C PHE A 104 -10.46 -6.23 -6.53
N GLY A 105 -11.08 -7.31 -7.01
CA GLY A 105 -11.56 -7.43 -8.39
C GLY A 105 -12.83 -6.62 -8.66
N ALA A 106 -13.63 -7.05 -9.64
CA ALA A 106 -14.90 -6.38 -10.00
C ALA A 106 -15.86 -6.26 -8.80
N ASN A 107 -16.03 -7.35 -8.03
CA ASN A 107 -16.82 -7.31 -6.81
C ASN A 107 -15.99 -6.85 -5.60
N LYS A 108 -15.97 -5.54 -5.35
CA LYS A 108 -15.25 -4.91 -4.22
C LYS A 108 -15.68 -5.38 -2.84
N LYS A 109 -16.82 -6.07 -2.70
CA LYS A 109 -17.31 -6.63 -1.44
C LYS A 109 -16.72 -8.01 -1.11
N LYS A 110 -16.11 -8.68 -2.08
CA LYS A 110 -15.51 -10.02 -1.93
C LYS A 110 -14.04 -10.01 -2.35
N PRO A 111 -13.15 -9.27 -1.67
CA PRO A 111 -11.74 -9.35 -1.95
C PRO A 111 -11.19 -10.73 -1.59
N THR A 112 -10.25 -11.21 -2.39
CA THR A 112 -9.58 -12.50 -2.19
C THR A 112 -8.19 -12.29 -1.59
N ASP A 113 -7.72 -13.28 -0.83
CA ASP A 113 -6.33 -13.32 -0.37
C ASP A 113 -5.39 -13.70 -1.51
N TYR A 114 -4.22 -13.05 -1.55
CA TYR A 114 -3.13 -13.48 -2.40
C TYR A 114 -2.21 -14.39 -1.59
N GLU A 115 -2.12 -15.66 -2.01
CA GLU A 115 -1.31 -16.70 -1.36
C GLU A 115 -0.06 -17.07 -2.16
N GLY A 116 0.22 -16.34 -3.24
CA GLY A 116 1.37 -16.58 -4.10
C GLY A 116 2.70 -16.11 -3.49
N LYS A 117 3.78 -16.27 -4.26
CA LYS A 117 5.13 -15.87 -3.85
C LYS A 117 5.23 -14.34 -3.75
N MET A 118 5.88 -13.84 -2.71
CA MET A 118 6.10 -12.39 -2.51
C MET A 118 7.24 -11.82 -3.38
N THR A 119 7.25 -12.15 -4.68
CA THR A 119 8.19 -11.65 -5.70
C THR A 119 7.44 -10.80 -6.71
N ALA A 120 8.12 -9.83 -7.33
CA ALA A 120 7.48 -8.92 -8.28
C ALA A 120 6.77 -9.67 -9.42
N ALA A 121 7.43 -10.67 -10.01
CA ALA A 121 6.89 -11.45 -11.12
C ALA A 121 5.61 -12.21 -10.73
N ALA A 122 5.57 -12.86 -9.56
CA ALA A 122 4.40 -13.62 -9.12
C ALA A 122 3.22 -12.71 -8.71
N ILE A 123 3.51 -11.48 -8.27
CA ILE A 123 2.49 -10.48 -7.95
C ILE A 123 1.95 -9.86 -9.24
N GLU A 124 2.82 -9.57 -10.21
CA GLU A 124 2.46 -9.09 -11.54
C GLU A 124 1.55 -10.08 -12.26
N GLU A 125 1.94 -11.35 -12.34
CA GLU A 125 1.15 -12.41 -12.97
C GLU A 125 -0.26 -12.49 -12.36
N ALA A 126 -0.34 -12.52 -11.02
CA ALA A 126 -1.63 -12.55 -10.34
C ALA A 126 -2.46 -11.28 -10.55
N GLY A 127 -1.81 -10.11 -10.63
CA GLY A 127 -2.47 -8.85 -10.95
C GLY A 127 -3.06 -8.86 -12.35
N MET A 128 -2.29 -9.30 -13.35
CA MET A 128 -2.76 -9.42 -14.73
C MET A 128 -3.91 -10.41 -14.86
N MET A 129 -3.82 -11.56 -14.18
CA MET A 129 -4.92 -12.52 -14.12
C MET A 129 -6.17 -11.91 -13.47
N ALA A 130 -6.02 -11.13 -12.39
CA ALA A 130 -7.15 -10.44 -11.78
C ALA A 130 -7.78 -9.38 -12.70
N ALA A 131 -6.98 -8.67 -13.50
CA ALA A 131 -7.45 -7.72 -14.50
C ALA A 131 -8.26 -8.42 -15.62
N LEU A 132 -7.74 -9.55 -16.12
CA LEU A 132 -8.41 -10.37 -17.13
C LEU A 132 -9.75 -10.90 -16.61
N MET A 133 -9.76 -11.46 -15.39
CA MET A 133 -10.99 -12.00 -14.77
C MET A 133 -12.02 -10.90 -14.45
N ALA A 134 -11.59 -9.65 -14.30
CA ALA A 134 -12.47 -8.51 -14.14
C ALA A 134 -13.00 -7.94 -15.47
N GLY A 135 -12.60 -8.52 -16.62
CA GLY A 135 -12.98 -8.03 -17.94
C GLY A 135 -12.36 -6.68 -18.29
N LYS A 136 -11.20 -6.34 -17.70
CA LYS A 136 -10.55 -5.02 -17.83
C LYS A 136 -9.33 -5.03 -18.74
N PHE A 137 -9.34 -5.89 -19.76
CA PHE A 137 -8.28 -5.95 -20.77
C PHE A 137 -8.91 -5.68 -22.13
N GLU A 138 -8.84 -4.44 -22.60
CA GLU A 138 -9.01 -4.12 -24.01
C GLU A 138 -7.62 -4.11 -24.64
N LEU A 139 -7.43 -4.93 -25.68
CA LEU A 139 -6.20 -5.05 -26.46
C LEU A 139 -5.93 -3.79 -27.28
#